data_AF-A0A6I6DG62-F1
#
_entry.id   AF-A0A6I6DG62-F1
#
_cell.length_a   1.000
_cell.length_b   1.000
_cell.length_c   1.000
_cell.angle_alpha   90.00
_cell.angle_beta   90.00
_cell.angle_gamma   90.00
#
_symmetry.space_group_name_H-M   'P 1'
#
loop_
_entity.id
_entity.type
_entity.pdbx_description
1 polymer ?
#
loop_
_entity_poly.entity_id
_entity_poly.type
_entity_poly.pdbx_seq_one_letter_code
_entity_poly.pdbx_strand_id
1 'polypeptide(L)' 'MNMLFMPNLILALLLIIAIFFLVVAVFQWLWNITMPDVFNLNTITFWQAFRLLLIAAILFGGASWSFNM' A
#
# COMPACT_ATOMS: atom_id res chain seq x y z
N MET A 1 2.30 -26.92 -16.98
CA MET A 1 1.62 -25.93 -16.13
C MET A 1 0.13 -26.25 -16.21
N ASN A 2 -0.44 -26.84 -15.15
CA ASN A 2 -1.70 -27.58 -15.24
C ASN A 2 -2.89 -26.60 -15.31
N MET A 3 -3.97 -26.94 -16.02
CA MET A 3 -5.14 -26.05 -16.23
C MET A 3 -5.81 -25.56 -14.93
N LEU A 4 -5.55 -26.21 -13.79
CA LEU A 4 -6.02 -25.80 -12.46
C LEU A 4 -5.20 -24.67 -11.82
N PHE A 5 -3.98 -24.39 -12.29
CA PHE A 5 -3.11 -23.35 -11.70
C PHE A 5 -3.40 -21.94 -12.21
N MET A 6 -3.93 -21.79 -13.44
CA MET A 6 -4.14 -20.47 -14.06
C MET A 6 -5.27 -19.64 -13.40
N PRO A 7 -6.44 -20.21 -13.05
CA PRO A 7 -7.50 -19.46 -12.37
C PRO A 7 -7.10 -18.98 -10.97
N ASN A 8 -6.36 -19.81 -10.23
CA ASN A 8 -5.91 -19.50 -8.86
C ASN A 8 -4.89 -18.36 -8.84
N LEU A 9 -4.03 -18.26 -9.86
CA LEU A 9 -3.04 -17.18 -9.98
C LEU A 9 -3.72 -15.84 -10.26
N ILE A 10 -4.74 -15.81 -11.13
CA ILE A 10 -5.52 -14.59 -11.41
C ILE A 10 -6.22 -14.10 -10.14
N LEU A 11 -6.86 -15.02 -9.40
CA LEU A 11 -7.52 -14.69 -8.13
C LEU A 11 -6.53 -14.13 -7.10
N ALA A 12 -5.34 -14.73 -6.98
CA ALA A 12 -4.30 -14.26 -6.07
C ALA A 12 -3.84 -12.84 -6.43
N LEU A 13 -3.62 -12.55 -7.72
CA LEU A 13 -3.24 -11.21 -8.18
C LEU A 13 -4.32 -10.16 -7.88
N LEU A 14 -5.59 -10.49 -8.13
CA LEU A 14 -6.71 -9.60 -7.80
C LEU A 14 -6.79 -9.32 -6.30
N LEU A 15 -6.58 -10.33 -5.47
CA LEU A 15 -6.60 -10.21 -4.02
C LEU A 15 -5.45 -9.33 -3.50
N ILE A 16 -4.25 -9.46 -4.08
CA ILE A 16 -3.10 -8.58 -3.76
C ILE A 16 -3.42 -7.13 -4.10
N ILE A 17 -3.97 -6.87 -5.28
CA ILE A 17 -4.35 -5.52 -5.72
C ILE A 17 -5.42 -4.94 -4.79
N ALA A 18 -6.43 -5.74 -4.41
CA ALA A 18 -7.49 -5.32 -3.51
C ALA A 18 -6.95 -4.97 -2.11
N ILE A 19 -6.08 -5.82 -1.55
CA ILE A 19 -5.42 -5.55 -0.27
C ILE A 19 -4.57 -4.28 -0.36
N PHE A 20 -3.84 -4.10 -1.45
CA PHE A 20 -3.01 -2.91 -1.64
C PHE A 20 -3.85 -1.62 -1.59
N PHE A 21 -4.95 -1.56 -2.32
CA PHE A 21 -5.85 -0.40 -2.27
C PHE A 21 -6.54 -0.22 -0.90
N LEU A 22 -6.86 -1.32 -0.22
CA LEU A 22 -7.40 -1.28 1.14
C LEU A 22 -6.40 -0.65 2.12
N VAL A 23 -5.12 -1.00 2.02
CA VAL A 23 -4.06 -0.39 2.85
C VAL A 23 -3.97 1.12 2.61
N VAL A 24 -4.03 1.57 1.36
CA VAL A 24 -4.05 3.01 1.02
C VAL A 24 -5.27 3.71 1.65
N ALA A 25 -6.44 3.10 1.56
CA ALA A 25 -7.68 3.66 2.12
C ALA A 25 -7.61 3.78 3.65
N VAL A 26 -7.14 2.72 4.32
CA VAL A 26 -6.97 2.71 5.78
C VAL A 26 -5.94 3.75 6.22
N PHE A 27 -4.81 3.85 5.52
CA PHE A 27 -3.79 4.86 5.79
C PHE A 27 -4.34 6.29 5.62
N GLN A 28 -5.11 6.55 4.56
CA GLN A 28 -5.76 7.84 4.33
C GLN A 28 -6.75 8.19 5.46
N TRP A 29 -7.54 7.21 5.90
CA TRP A 29 -8.49 7.41 7.00
C TRP A 29 -7.75 7.73 8.31
N LEU A 30 -6.74 6.94 8.67
CA LEU A 30 -5.91 7.16 9.86
C LEU A 30 -5.21 8.51 9.82
N TRP A 31 -4.65 8.89 8.66
CA TRP A 31 -4.03 10.20 8.49
C TRP A 31 -5.04 11.29 8.79
N ASN A 32 -6.22 11.27 8.16
CA ASN A 32 -7.19 12.36 8.25
C ASN A 32 -7.81 12.54 9.63
N ILE A 33 -7.83 11.51 10.48
CA ILE A 33 -8.34 11.61 11.85
C ILE A 33 -7.25 11.89 12.90
N THR A 34 -5.97 11.73 12.57
CA THR A 34 -4.88 11.82 13.56
C THR A 34 -3.90 12.94 13.25
N MET A 35 -3.40 12.99 12.01
CA MET A 35 -2.30 13.88 11.64
C MET A 35 -2.74 15.36 11.61
N PRO A 36 -3.91 15.73 11.05
CA PRO A 36 -4.46 17.07 11.19
C PRO A 36 -4.65 17.48 12.65
N ASP A 37 -5.24 16.61 13.47
CA ASP A 37 -5.63 16.96 14.84
C ASP A 37 -4.42 17.12 15.77
N VAL A 38 -3.42 16.24 15.67
CA VAL A 38 -2.25 16.23 16.56
C VAL A 38 -1.18 17.21 16.11
N PHE A 39 -0.99 17.38 14.79
CA PHE A 39 0.14 18.14 14.23
C PHE A 39 -0.29 19.38 13.43
N ASN A 40 -1.59 19.71 13.39
CA ASN A 40 -2.14 20.81 12.60
C ASN A 40 -1.77 20.72 11.11
N LEU A 41 -1.81 19.50 10.56
CA LEU A 41 -1.53 19.20 9.15
C LEU A 41 -2.81 19.22 8.30
N ASN A 42 -2.64 19.26 6.98
CA ASN A 42 -3.78 19.14 6.05
C ASN A 42 -4.26 17.69 5.92
N THR A 43 -5.57 17.52 5.73
CA THR A 43 -6.16 16.26 5.28
C THR A 43 -5.66 15.89 3.89
N ILE A 44 -5.58 14.60 3.60
CA ILE A 44 -5.14 14.06 2.32
C ILE A 44 -6.25 13.27 1.63
N THR A 45 -6.23 13.34 0.30
CA THR A 45 -7.05 12.51 -0.59
C THR A 45 -6.42 11.14 -0.80
N PHE A 46 -7.20 10.18 -1.30
CA PHE A 46 -6.74 8.83 -1.60
C PHE A 46 -5.44 8.78 -2.42
N TRP A 47 -5.37 9.57 -3.50
CA TRP A 47 -4.19 9.62 -4.35
C TRP A 47 -2.98 10.28 -3.67
N GLN A 48 -3.18 11.22 -2.74
CA GLN A 48 -2.08 11.79 -1.95
C GLN A 48 -1.55 10.75 -0.96
N ALA A 49 -2.43 10.00 -0.30
CA ALA A 49 -2.08 8.90 0.59
C ALA A 49 -1.24 7.82 -0.12
N PHE A 50 -1.65 7.40 -1.32
CA PHE A 50 -0.88 6.47 -2.15
C PHE A 50 0.55 6.97 -2.45
N ARG A 51 0.68 8.23 -2.89
CA ARG A 51 1.99 8.84 -3.19
C ARG A 51 2.88 8.94 -1.93
N LEU A 52 2.29 9.26 -0.78
CA LEU A 52 3.03 9.30 0.49
C LEU A 52 3.53 7.92 0.90
N LEU A 53 2.71 6.87 0.77
CA LEU A 53 3.15 5.49 1.05
C LEU A 53 4.27 5.05 0.09
N LEU A 54 4.21 5.46 -1.18
CA LEU A 54 5.26 5.17 -2.15
C LEU A 54 6.58 5.89 -1.80
N ILE A 55 6.52 7.16 -1.40
CA ILE A 55 7.68 7.90 -0.90
C ILE A 55 8.24 7.23 0.35
N ALA A 56 7.40 6.84 1.31
CA ALA A 56 7.82 6.14 2.52
C ALA A 56 8.50 4.80 2.20
N ALA A 57 7.98 4.03 1.24
CA ALA A 57 8.58 2.78 0.80
C ALA A 57 9.98 2.97 0.19
N ILE A 58 10.18 4.05 -0.56
CA ILE A 58 11.49 4.41 -1.13
C ILE A 58 12.46 4.84 -0.04
N LEU A 59 12.03 5.72 0.89
CA LEU A 59 12.91 6.29 1.91
C LEU A 59 13.28 5.31 3.02
N PHE A 60 12.34 4.46 3.43
CA PHE A 60 12.51 3.56 4.58
C PHE A 60 12.74 2.10 4.17
N GLY A 61 13.06 1.86 2.90
CA GLY A 61 13.59 0.58 2.46
C GLY A 61 12.58 -0.56 2.45
N GLY A 62 11.40 -0.36 1.85
CA GLY A 62 10.48 -1.47 1.53
C GLY A 62 11.11 -2.57 0.66
N ALA A 63 12.32 -2.33 0.14
CA ALA A 63 13.16 -3.28 -0.58
C ALA A 63 14.48 -3.54 0.15
N SER A 64 14.44 -4.15 1.35
CA SER A 64 15.60 -4.91 1.85
C SER A 64 15.73 -6.19 1.03
N TRP A 65 16.11 -6.07 -0.24
CA TRP A 65 16.57 -7.19 -1.06
C TRP A 65 17.96 -7.56 -0.56
N SER A 66 18.03 -8.40 0.47
CA SER A 66 19.28 -9.08 0.81
C SER A 66 19.55 -10.10 -0.30
N PHE A 67 20.22 -9.66 -1.37
CA PHE A 67 21.02 -10.57 -2.18
C PHE A 67 22.17 -11.03 -1.26
N ASN A 68 21.95 -12.11 -0.52
CA ASN A 68 23.08 -12.93 -0.09
C ASN A 68 23.65 -13.56 -1.37
N MET A 69 24.81 -13.04 -1.79
CA MET A 69 25.68 -13.70 -2.75
C MET A 69 26.49 -14.78 -2.05
#